data_AF-A0A2T5C496-F1
#
_entry.id   AF-A0A2T5C496-F1
#
_cell.length_a   1.000
_cell.length_b   1.000
_cell.length_c   1.000
_cell.angle_alpha   90.00
_cell.angle_beta   90.00
_cell.angle_gamma   90.00
#
_symmetry.space_group_name_H-M   'P 1'
#
loop_
_entity.id
_entity.type
_entity.pdbx_description
1 polymer ?
#
loop_
_entity_poly.entity_id
_entity_poly.type
_entity_poly.pdbx_seq_one_letter_code
_entity_poly.pdbx_strand_id
1 'polypeptide(L)'
;MKRYIEQLIEDLEQVAKNPPNPAYFEVPPNLDDKPEAAELAQVPYKPISEWTGIAQEVFPLITDLEGDQWGRVNDAIFKVFDSLGLTLVDAPEDMPQEWLYEVLTTNWDHPVQFLPLSGMDLELCTGDPMTCPYGDYCDCGEEFDEFELPDKFAPCINPIAQLIDAGFVCYLNPDTLDIEEVPKGLADDPDGYKMLTGFGLENEELKHESWEKCYVFEPLEAFESFEIMEAFAENMEDEIQQEELLYVLHNKKPFANFKDVVHKLGQSDNWFYFKMKCLEDRVRYTIYKELYENAEPPGDSELPS
;
A
#
# COMPACT_ATOMS: atom_id res chain seq x y z
N MET A 1 27.50 -10.19 31.11
CA MET A 1 26.43 -10.24 30.11
C MET A 1 26.21 -11.62 29.50
N LYS A 2 27.23 -12.28 28.92
CA LYS A 2 27.08 -13.60 28.26
C LYS A 2 26.19 -14.65 28.98
N ARG A 3 26.44 -14.95 30.26
CA ARG A 3 25.65 -15.92 31.05
C ARG A 3 24.18 -15.50 31.21
N TYR A 4 23.91 -14.19 31.28
CA TYR A 4 22.55 -13.67 31.40
C TYR A 4 21.78 -13.89 30.09
N ILE A 5 22.40 -13.59 28.95
CA ILE A 5 21.84 -13.86 27.61
C ILE A 5 21.55 -15.35 27.42
N GLU A 6 22.48 -16.22 27.84
CA GLU A 6 22.28 -17.67 27.79
C GLU A 6 21.05 -18.10 28.60
N GLN A 7 20.87 -17.57 29.81
CA GLN A 7 19.68 -17.84 30.63
C GLN A 7 18.39 -17.30 29.98
N LEU A 8 18.42 -16.07 29.44
CA LEU A 8 17.26 -15.47 28.77
C LEU A 8 16.80 -16.33 27.57
N ILE A 9 17.75 -16.80 26.76
CA ILE A 9 17.46 -17.71 25.64
C ILE A 9 16.87 -19.03 26.15
N GLU A 10 17.44 -19.61 27.21
CA GLU A 10 16.89 -20.83 27.82
C GLU A 10 15.45 -20.63 28.31
N ASP A 11 15.15 -19.50 28.94
CA ASP A 11 13.82 -19.14 29.44
C ASP A 11 12.81 -18.98 28.30
N LEU A 12 13.19 -18.27 27.22
CA LEU A 12 12.38 -18.14 26.00
C LEU A 12 12.11 -19.51 25.37
N GLU A 13 13.14 -20.36 25.23
CA GLU A 13 12.98 -21.70 24.66
C GLU A 13 12.13 -22.62 25.54
N GLN A 14 12.19 -22.46 26.86
CA GLN A 14 11.37 -23.21 27.81
C GLN A 14 9.88 -22.88 27.61
N VAL A 15 9.56 -21.59 27.42
CA VAL A 15 8.20 -21.13 27.11
C VAL A 15 7.76 -21.65 25.74
N ALA A 16 8.61 -21.53 24.72
CA ALA A 16 8.27 -22.03 23.38
C ALA A 16 7.95 -23.54 23.36
N LYS A 17 8.66 -24.33 24.19
CA LYS A 17 8.42 -25.78 24.33
C LYS A 17 7.16 -26.11 25.15
N ASN A 18 6.75 -25.19 26.02
CA ASN A 18 5.61 -25.35 26.93
C ASN A 18 4.77 -24.08 26.90
N PRO A 19 4.08 -23.79 25.78
CA PRO A 19 3.31 -22.57 25.63
C PRO A 19 2.23 -22.48 26.72
N PRO A 20 1.77 -21.25 27.05
CA PRO A 20 0.69 -21.07 28.00
C PRO A 20 -0.57 -21.83 27.57
N ASN A 21 -1.50 -22.03 28.51
CA ASN A 21 -2.79 -22.57 28.12
C ASN A 21 -3.58 -21.51 27.34
N PRO A 22 -4.20 -21.88 26.21
CA PRO A 22 -5.02 -20.94 25.47
C PRO A 22 -6.21 -20.48 26.30
N ALA A 23 -6.70 -19.28 26.00
CA ALA A 23 -7.90 -18.77 26.65
C ALA A 23 -9.10 -19.66 26.30
N TYR A 24 -9.97 -19.89 27.28
CA TYR A 24 -11.23 -20.59 27.04
C TYR A 24 -12.17 -19.68 26.25
N PHE A 25 -12.80 -20.24 25.22
CA PHE A 25 -13.89 -19.61 24.47
C PHE A 25 -14.98 -20.64 24.19
N GLU A 26 -16.21 -20.17 24.01
CA GLU A 26 -17.35 -21.02 23.64
C GLU A 26 -17.72 -20.79 22.19
N VAL A 27 -17.94 -21.86 21.42
CA VAL A 27 -18.44 -21.73 20.05
C VAL A 27 -19.97 -21.61 20.11
N PRO A 28 -20.56 -20.47 19.73
CA PRO A 28 -22.01 -20.35 19.65
C PRO A 28 -22.58 -21.28 18.56
N PRO A 29 -23.81 -21.81 18.71
CA PRO A 29 -24.40 -22.75 17.73
C PRO A 29 -24.46 -22.20 16.29
N ASN A 30 -24.54 -20.89 16.11
CA ASN A 30 -24.54 -20.23 14.80
C ASN A 30 -23.14 -20.12 14.16
N LEU A 31 -22.09 -20.50 14.88
CA LEU A 31 -20.69 -20.54 14.45
C LEU A 31 -20.09 -21.94 14.60
N ASP A 32 -20.90 -23.00 14.78
CA ASP A 32 -20.42 -24.38 14.91
C ASP A 32 -19.54 -24.80 13.71
N ASP A 33 -19.85 -24.28 12.52
CA ASP A 33 -19.09 -24.52 11.29
C ASP A 33 -17.86 -23.60 11.13
N LYS A 34 -17.67 -22.62 12.04
CA LYS A 34 -16.61 -21.60 12.02
C LYS A 34 -16.07 -21.27 13.44
N PRO A 35 -15.48 -22.26 14.14
CA PRO A 35 -14.99 -22.07 15.51
C PRO A 35 -13.92 -20.97 15.63
N GLU A 36 -13.14 -20.73 14.58
CA GLU A 36 -12.13 -19.66 14.50
C GLU A 36 -12.73 -18.26 14.67
N ALA A 37 -13.94 -18.02 14.15
CA ALA A 37 -14.62 -16.73 14.31
C ALA A 37 -15.04 -16.49 15.77
N ALA A 38 -15.39 -17.56 16.49
CA ALA A 38 -15.72 -17.49 17.91
C ALA A 38 -14.47 -17.30 18.78
N GLU A 39 -13.35 -17.93 18.41
CA GLU A 39 -12.04 -17.75 19.05
C GLU A 39 -11.57 -16.29 18.93
N LEU A 40 -11.50 -15.77 17.70
CA LEU A 40 -11.08 -14.39 17.41
C LEU A 40 -11.89 -13.34 18.19
N ALA A 41 -13.21 -13.56 18.34
CA ALA A 41 -14.09 -12.63 19.03
C ALA A 41 -13.99 -12.65 20.57
N GLN A 42 -13.53 -13.76 21.17
CA GLN A 42 -13.59 -13.97 22.62
C GLN A 42 -12.21 -14.01 23.30
N VAL A 43 -11.16 -14.41 22.58
CA VAL A 43 -9.81 -14.43 23.13
C VAL A 43 -9.35 -12.99 23.36
N PRO A 44 -8.90 -12.62 24.57
CA PRO A 44 -8.51 -11.24 24.85
C PRO A 44 -7.16 -10.89 24.22
N TYR A 45 -6.99 -9.62 23.87
CA TYR A 45 -5.68 -9.05 23.60
C TYR A 45 -4.91 -8.89 24.91
N LYS A 46 -3.68 -9.41 24.95
CA LYS A 46 -2.75 -9.20 26.06
C LYS A 46 -1.32 -9.08 25.56
N PRO A 47 -0.46 -8.35 26.29
CA PRO A 47 0.98 -8.35 26.05
C PRO A 47 1.57 -9.77 26.00
N ILE A 48 2.63 -9.97 25.21
CA ILE A 48 3.35 -11.25 25.17
C ILE A 48 3.96 -11.54 26.55
N SER A 49 4.36 -10.51 27.30
CA SER A 49 4.82 -10.66 28.68
C SER A 49 3.78 -11.26 29.62
N GLU A 50 2.50 -10.96 29.43
CA GLU A 50 1.42 -11.56 30.23
C GLU A 50 1.15 -13.02 29.82
N TRP A 51 1.25 -13.34 28.53
CA TRP A 51 1.08 -14.70 28.04
C TRP A 51 2.23 -15.62 28.49
N THR A 52 3.46 -15.13 28.40
CA THR A 52 4.68 -15.92 28.62
C THR A 52 5.20 -15.84 30.05
N GLY A 53 4.84 -14.78 30.79
CA GLY A 53 5.44 -14.44 32.08
C GLY A 53 6.84 -13.81 31.99
N ILE A 54 7.34 -13.53 30.78
CA ILE A 54 8.65 -12.90 30.54
C ILE A 54 8.43 -11.40 30.38
N ALA A 55 8.80 -10.62 31.40
CA ALA A 55 8.60 -9.17 31.39
C ALA A 55 9.53 -8.47 30.39
N GLN A 56 9.09 -7.37 29.78
CA GLN A 56 9.88 -6.64 28.77
C GLN A 56 11.24 -6.14 29.33
N GLU A 57 11.32 -5.82 30.62
CA GLU A 57 12.53 -5.27 31.23
C GLU A 57 13.66 -6.30 31.42
N VAL A 58 13.40 -7.58 31.13
CA VAL A 58 14.44 -8.62 31.14
C VAL A 58 15.28 -8.62 29.87
N PHE A 59 14.86 -7.89 28.82
CA PHE A 59 15.66 -7.75 27.62
C PHE A 59 16.75 -6.69 27.84
N PRO A 60 18.03 -7.03 27.66
CA PRO A 60 19.11 -6.05 27.76
C PRO A 60 19.05 -5.01 26.63
N LEU A 61 19.64 -3.84 26.86
CA LEU A 61 19.73 -2.81 25.82
C LEU A 61 20.62 -3.29 24.67
N ILE A 62 20.33 -2.86 23.44
CA ILE A 62 21.13 -3.21 22.25
C ILE A 62 22.65 -3.01 22.45
N THR A 63 23.05 -2.00 23.22
CA THR A 63 24.45 -1.64 23.51
C THR A 63 25.16 -2.60 24.48
N ASP A 64 24.41 -3.45 25.18
CA ASP A 64 24.94 -4.45 26.11
C ASP A 64 25.26 -5.79 25.43
N LEU A 65 24.76 -6.00 24.20
CA LEU A 65 24.97 -7.22 23.43
C LEU A 65 26.19 -7.06 22.50
N GLU A 66 26.85 -8.17 22.22
CA GLU A 66 28.03 -8.23 21.34
C GLU A 66 27.96 -9.43 20.40
N GLY A 67 28.55 -9.29 19.20
CA GLY A 67 28.74 -10.41 18.27
C GLY A 67 27.42 -10.94 17.69
N ASP A 68 27.14 -12.21 17.90
CA ASP A 68 25.95 -12.91 17.38
C ASP A 68 24.77 -12.95 18.36
N GLN A 69 24.86 -12.21 19.47
CA GLN A 69 23.88 -12.31 20.55
C GLN A 69 22.48 -11.84 20.16
N TRP A 70 22.34 -10.75 19.39
CA TRP A 70 21.04 -10.26 18.90
C TRP A 70 20.29 -11.34 18.12
N GLY A 71 20.94 -11.90 17.10
CA GLY A 71 20.34 -12.94 16.26
C GLY A 71 19.91 -14.16 17.06
N ARG A 72 20.72 -14.60 18.03
CA ARG A 72 20.36 -15.75 18.89
C ARG A 72 19.15 -15.47 19.79
N VAL A 73 18.98 -14.23 20.25
CA VAL A 73 17.79 -13.86 21.03
C VAL A 73 16.58 -13.71 20.10
N ASN A 74 16.74 -13.12 18.91
CA ASN A 74 15.69 -13.06 17.88
C ASN A 74 15.18 -14.46 17.53
N ASP A 75 16.07 -15.41 17.27
CA ASP A 75 15.73 -16.81 17.00
C ASP A 75 14.91 -17.44 18.15
N ALA A 76 15.22 -17.08 19.40
CA ALA A 76 14.49 -17.58 20.57
C ALA A 76 13.12 -16.91 20.70
N ILE A 77 13.02 -15.61 20.38
CA ILE A 77 11.75 -14.86 20.32
C ILE A 77 10.84 -15.45 19.24
N PHE A 78 11.34 -15.71 18.03
CA PHE A 78 10.52 -16.30 16.97
C PHE A 78 9.97 -17.68 17.33
N LYS A 79 10.74 -18.51 18.06
CA LYS A 79 10.20 -19.78 18.59
C LYS A 79 9.04 -19.55 19.56
N VAL A 80 9.08 -18.48 20.35
CA VAL A 80 7.95 -18.12 21.22
C VAL A 80 6.76 -17.68 20.38
N PHE A 81 6.97 -16.86 19.34
CA PHE A 81 5.93 -16.44 18.41
C PHE A 81 5.26 -17.64 17.75
N ASP A 82 6.06 -18.57 17.19
CA ASP A 82 5.57 -19.83 16.61
C ASP A 82 4.72 -20.64 17.61
N SER A 83 5.16 -20.71 18.88
CA SER A 83 4.43 -21.45 19.93
C SER A 83 3.10 -20.80 20.32
N LEU A 84 2.95 -19.50 20.07
CA LEU A 84 1.75 -18.71 20.27
C LEU A 84 0.93 -18.53 18.99
N GLY A 85 1.37 -19.11 17.86
CA GLY A 85 0.73 -18.92 16.56
C GLY A 85 0.80 -17.48 16.03
N LEU A 86 1.83 -16.72 16.42
CA LEU A 86 2.06 -15.36 15.95
C LEU A 86 2.99 -15.38 14.73
N THR A 87 2.62 -14.65 13.68
CA THR A 87 3.46 -14.44 12.49
C THR A 87 3.75 -12.97 12.35
N LEU A 88 5.02 -12.55 12.41
CA LEU A 88 5.40 -11.17 12.13
C LEU A 88 5.42 -10.97 10.61
N VAL A 89 4.45 -10.24 10.07
CA VAL A 89 4.20 -10.20 8.62
C VAL A 89 4.84 -9.01 7.91
N ASP A 90 5.22 -7.97 8.65
CA ASP A 90 5.64 -6.67 8.14
C ASP A 90 7.12 -6.35 8.45
N ALA A 91 7.89 -7.34 8.91
CA ALA A 91 9.32 -7.18 9.11
C ALA A 91 10.08 -7.11 7.76
N PRO A 92 10.87 -6.05 7.50
CA PRO A 92 11.67 -5.93 6.28
C PRO A 92 12.73 -7.04 6.16
N GLU A 93 12.90 -7.60 4.95
CA GLU A 93 13.80 -8.73 4.70
C GLU A 93 15.30 -8.39 4.89
N ASP A 94 15.69 -7.15 4.62
CA ASP A 94 17.08 -6.68 4.68
C ASP A 94 17.45 -6.03 6.02
N MET A 95 16.54 -6.09 7.00
CA MET A 95 16.74 -5.53 8.33
C MET A 95 17.92 -6.19 9.08
N PRO A 96 18.90 -5.40 9.57
CA PRO A 96 19.97 -5.93 10.40
C PRO A 96 19.45 -6.53 11.72
N GLN A 97 20.08 -7.61 12.16
CA GLN A 97 19.62 -8.40 13.32
C GLN A 97 19.61 -7.60 14.62
N GLU A 98 20.51 -6.64 14.77
CA GLU A 98 20.57 -5.73 15.91
C GLU A 98 19.38 -4.78 15.97
N TRP A 99 18.88 -4.33 14.81
CA TRP A 99 17.68 -3.49 14.71
C TRP A 99 16.42 -4.30 14.93
N LEU A 100 16.35 -5.50 14.32
CA LEU A 100 15.24 -6.42 14.56
C LEU A 100 15.10 -6.77 16.05
N TYR A 101 16.22 -6.97 16.74
CA TYR A 101 16.23 -7.18 18.19
C TYR A 101 15.62 -5.99 18.96
N GLU A 102 16.05 -4.77 18.64
CA GLU A 102 15.50 -3.58 19.28
C GLU A 102 13.99 -3.49 19.06
N VAL A 103 13.52 -3.70 17.83
CA VAL A 103 12.09 -3.68 17.49
C VAL A 103 11.30 -4.73 18.29
N LEU A 104 11.75 -6.00 18.28
CA LEU A 104 11.05 -7.09 18.95
C LEU A 104 10.97 -6.88 20.47
N THR A 105 12.05 -6.42 21.09
CA THR A 105 12.13 -6.24 22.54
C THR A 105 11.47 -4.96 23.03
N THR A 106 11.51 -3.87 22.25
CA THR A 106 10.81 -2.61 22.59
C THR A 106 9.29 -2.72 22.42
N ASN A 107 8.83 -3.63 21.56
CA ASN A 107 7.41 -3.91 21.32
C ASN A 107 6.93 -5.22 21.96
N TRP A 108 7.69 -5.78 22.91
CA TRP A 108 7.32 -7.05 23.56
C TRP A 108 5.95 -6.99 24.27
N ASP A 109 5.58 -5.81 24.77
CA ASP A 109 4.29 -5.58 25.41
C ASP A 109 3.17 -5.16 24.43
N HIS A 110 3.41 -5.24 23.12
CA HIS A 110 2.36 -5.05 22.12
C HIS A 110 1.22 -6.07 22.35
N PRO A 111 -0.05 -5.65 22.40
CA PRO A 111 -1.17 -6.55 22.67
C PRO A 111 -1.38 -7.56 21.53
N VAL A 112 -1.39 -8.86 21.86
CA VAL A 112 -1.64 -9.95 20.91
C VAL A 112 -2.72 -10.91 21.42
N GLN A 113 -3.34 -11.65 20.51
CA GLN A 113 -4.23 -12.77 20.81
C GLN A 113 -3.48 -14.08 20.57
N PHE A 114 -3.51 -14.97 21.56
CA PHE A 114 -3.04 -16.34 21.36
C PHE A 114 -4.18 -17.18 20.77
N LEU A 115 -4.12 -17.43 19.46
CA LEU A 115 -5.16 -18.08 18.67
C LEU A 115 -4.68 -19.44 18.09
N PRO A 116 -4.78 -20.55 18.84
CA PRO A 116 -4.34 -21.86 18.37
C PRO A 116 -5.01 -22.37 17.09
N LEU A 117 -6.20 -21.90 16.73
CA LEU A 117 -6.90 -22.36 15.52
C LEU A 117 -6.55 -21.55 14.28
N SER A 118 -6.57 -20.21 14.40
CA SER A 118 -6.36 -19.32 13.25
C SER A 118 -4.96 -18.76 13.12
N GLY A 119 -4.19 -18.73 14.22
CA GLY A 119 -3.01 -17.86 14.32
C GLY A 119 -3.39 -16.38 14.35
N MET A 120 -2.38 -15.53 14.53
CA MET A 120 -2.49 -14.07 14.47
C MET A 120 -1.32 -13.51 13.67
N ASP A 121 -1.64 -12.65 12.71
CA ASP A 121 -0.66 -11.80 12.05
C ASP A 121 -0.33 -10.63 13.00
N LEU A 122 0.95 -10.49 13.30
CA LEU A 122 1.51 -9.41 14.11
C LEU A 122 2.08 -8.37 13.14
N GLU A 123 1.56 -7.16 13.24
CA GLU A 123 2.05 -5.97 12.55
C GLU A 123 2.58 -4.98 13.59
N LEU A 124 3.82 -4.52 13.42
CA LEU A 124 4.43 -3.50 14.27
C LEU A 124 4.59 -2.16 13.54
N CYS A 125 4.54 -2.15 12.22
CA CYS A 125 4.50 -0.95 11.39
C CYS A 125 3.29 -0.10 11.78
N THR A 126 3.54 1.17 12.07
CA THR A 126 2.47 2.12 12.42
C THR A 126 1.83 2.78 11.20
N GLY A 127 2.39 2.53 10.00
CA GLY A 127 2.05 3.26 8.77
C GLY A 127 2.52 4.73 8.75
N ASP A 128 3.15 5.22 9.83
CA ASP A 128 3.65 6.59 9.94
C ASP A 128 5.19 6.57 10.05
N PRO A 129 5.93 7.08 9.06
CA PRO A 129 7.39 7.12 9.04
C PRO A 129 8.04 7.70 10.31
N MET A 130 7.36 8.60 11.02
CA MET A 130 7.90 9.23 12.23
C MET A 130 7.78 8.36 13.48
N THR A 131 6.86 7.39 13.49
CA THR A 131 6.58 6.52 14.63
C THR A 131 6.82 5.03 14.34
N CYS A 132 7.13 4.70 13.09
CA CYS A 132 7.38 3.35 12.59
C CYS A 132 8.60 2.73 13.33
N PRO A 133 8.45 1.60 14.03
CA PRO A 133 9.56 1.01 14.79
C PRO A 133 10.68 0.52 13.89
N TYR A 134 10.37 0.21 12.63
CA TYR A 134 11.34 -0.21 11.63
C TYR A 134 12.20 0.94 11.07
N GLY A 135 11.82 2.20 11.30
CA GLY A 135 12.56 3.37 10.84
C GLY A 135 12.84 3.35 9.33
N ASP A 136 14.08 3.65 8.94
CA ASP A 136 14.52 3.75 7.54
C ASP A 136 14.46 2.41 6.75
N TYR A 137 14.15 1.28 7.40
CA TYR A 137 14.06 -0.03 6.74
C TYR A 137 12.65 -0.40 6.30
N CYS A 138 11.64 0.35 6.74
CA CYS A 138 10.27 0.10 6.31
C CYS A 138 9.82 1.23 5.42
N ASP A 139 9.20 0.86 4.31
CA ASP A 139 8.59 1.75 3.35
C ASP A 139 7.20 2.19 3.87
N CYS A 140 7.17 2.70 5.12
CA CYS A 140 5.92 3.07 5.81
C CYS A 140 5.21 4.15 4.98
N GLY A 141 4.01 3.85 4.50
CA GLY A 141 3.26 4.76 3.64
C GLY A 141 3.67 4.76 2.16
N GLU A 142 4.58 3.87 1.74
CA GLU A 142 4.58 3.45 0.33
C GLU A 142 3.33 2.61 0.11
N GLU A 143 2.41 3.20 -0.65
CA GLU A 143 1.18 2.54 -1.04
C GLU A 143 1.56 1.27 -1.80
N PHE A 144 1.02 0.14 -1.35
CA PHE A 144 1.06 -1.12 -2.10
C PHE A 144 0.74 -0.81 -3.55
N ASP A 145 1.72 -0.90 -4.44
CA ASP A 145 1.48 -0.73 -5.87
C ASP A 145 0.65 -1.93 -6.29
N GLU A 146 -0.68 -1.75 -6.31
CA GLU A 146 -1.64 -2.77 -6.74
C GLU A 146 -1.28 -3.31 -8.14
N PHE A 147 -0.52 -2.53 -8.91
CA PHE A 147 -0.05 -2.86 -10.23
C PHE A 147 1.43 -3.27 -10.17
N GLU A 148 1.72 -4.58 -10.26
CA GLU A 148 3.09 -5.10 -10.44
C GLU A 148 3.65 -4.70 -11.82
N LEU A 149 4.04 -3.44 -11.97
CA LEU A 149 4.56 -2.85 -13.19
C LEU A 149 6.09 -2.93 -13.23
N PRO A 150 6.70 -3.21 -14.40
CA PRO A 150 8.14 -3.10 -14.54
C PRO A 150 8.66 -1.67 -14.25
N ASP A 151 9.72 -1.55 -13.43
CA ASP A 151 10.32 -0.27 -13.00
C ASP A 151 10.59 0.74 -14.12
N LYS A 152 10.80 0.26 -15.35
CA LYS A 152 11.01 1.11 -16.53
C LYS A 152 9.87 2.10 -16.79
N PHE A 153 8.65 1.82 -16.31
CA PHE A 153 7.49 2.70 -16.49
C PHE A 153 7.38 3.79 -15.41
N ALA A 154 8.04 3.63 -14.25
CA ALA A 154 8.01 4.63 -13.18
C ALA A 154 8.27 6.09 -13.66
N PRO A 155 9.27 6.39 -14.51
CA PRO A 155 9.53 7.75 -14.94
C PRO A 155 8.47 8.36 -15.86
N CYS A 156 7.60 7.56 -16.49
CA CYS A 156 6.56 8.08 -17.40
C CYS A 156 5.19 8.26 -16.74
N ILE A 157 4.94 7.66 -15.57
CA ILE A 157 3.62 7.71 -14.91
C ILE A 157 3.19 9.14 -14.61
N ASN A 158 3.99 9.89 -13.84
CA ASN A 158 3.64 11.25 -13.44
C ASN A 158 3.57 12.23 -14.63
N PRO A 159 4.51 12.23 -15.61
CA PRO A 159 4.38 13.06 -16.81
C PRO A 159 3.10 12.81 -17.59
N ILE A 160 2.71 11.54 -17.79
CA ILE A 160 1.46 11.21 -18.50
C ILE A 160 0.26 11.68 -17.68
N ALA A 161 0.25 11.47 -16.36
CA ALA A 161 -0.82 11.93 -15.47
C ALA A 161 -1.05 13.45 -15.55
N GLN A 162 0.03 14.25 -15.62
CA GLN A 162 -0.08 15.70 -15.79
C GLN A 162 -0.64 16.10 -17.15
N LEU A 163 -0.23 15.41 -18.22
CA LEU A 163 -0.68 15.70 -19.58
C LEU A 163 -2.17 15.37 -19.77
N ILE A 164 -2.62 14.23 -19.26
CA ILE A 164 -4.05 13.88 -19.31
C ILE A 164 -4.89 14.85 -18.46
N ASP A 165 -4.36 15.35 -17.34
CA ASP A 165 -5.05 16.38 -16.56
C ASP A 165 -5.18 17.71 -17.32
N ALA A 166 -4.17 18.04 -18.11
CA ALA A 166 -4.15 19.23 -18.95
C ALA A 166 -5.02 19.11 -20.21
N GLY A 167 -5.65 17.95 -20.46
CA GLY A 167 -6.56 17.73 -21.58
C GLY A 167 -5.88 17.23 -22.86
N PHE A 168 -4.71 16.61 -22.74
CA PHE A 168 -3.98 15.99 -23.85
C PHE A 168 -4.21 14.48 -23.89
N VAL A 169 -4.39 13.95 -25.10
CA VAL A 169 -4.26 12.52 -25.37
C VAL A 169 -2.77 12.21 -25.41
N CYS A 170 -2.34 11.22 -24.63
CA CYS A 170 -0.94 10.81 -24.59
C CYS A 170 -0.77 9.44 -25.26
N TYR A 171 0.29 9.33 -26.05
CA TYR A 171 0.71 8.11 -26.70
C TYR A 171 2.06 7.70 -26.13
N LEU A 172 2.19 6.46 -25.66
CA LEU A 172 3.44 5.91 -25.10
C LEU A 172 3.93 4.74 -25.96
N ASN A 173 5.19 4.82 -26.38
CA ASN A 173 5.90 3.65 -26.91
C ASN A 173 6.46 2.83 -25.73
N PRO A 174 5.99 1.60 -25.47
CA PRO A 174 6.42 0.83 -24.30
C PRO A 174 7.85 0.28 -24.39
N ASP A 175 8.47 0.31 -25.57
CA ASP A 175 9.82 -0.17 -25.82
C ASP A 175 10.87 0.94 -25.67
N THR A 176 10.57 2.14 -26.17
CA THR A 176 11.48 3.30 -26.07
C THR A 176 11.16 4.24 -24.92
N LEU A 177 9.95 4.16 -24.36
CA LEU A 177 9.37 5.12 -23.40
C LEU A 177 9.21 6.53 -23.96
N ASP A 178 9.20 6.67 -25.29
CA ASP A 178 8.87 7.94 -25.94
C ASP A 178 7.39 8.25 -25.73
N ILE A 179 7.12 9.50 -25.35
CA ILE A 179 5.77 10.04 -25.15
C ILE A 179 5.50 11.05 -26.27
N GLU A 180 4.31 10.98 -26.84
CA GLU A 180 3.78 12.01 -27.73
C GLU A 180 2.43 12.48 -27.23
N GLU A 181 2.28 13.78 -27.02
CA GLU A 181 1.05 14.42 -26.58
C GLU A 181 0.33 15.15 -27.72
N VAL A 182 -0.98 14.96 -27.79
CA VAL A 182 -1.84 15.63 -28.78
C VAL A 182 -3.03 16.25 -28.05
N PRO A 183 -3.34 17.54 -28.23
CA PRO A 183 -4.56 18.13 -27.67
C PRO A 183 -5.79 17.32 -28.08
N LYS A 184 -6.66 16.94 -27.14
CA LYS A 184 -7.82 16.08 -27.45
C LYS A 184 -8.69 16.60 -28.59
N GLY A 185 -8.95 17.92 -28.61
CA GLY A 185 -9.70 18.51 -29.71
C GLY A 185 -9.02 18.35 -31.09
N LEU A 186 -7.67 18.34 -31.13
CA LEU A 186 -6.92 18.09 -32.36
C LEU A 186 -6.96 16.60 -32.76
N ALA A 187 -6.97 15.69 -31.78
CA ALA A 187 -7.10 14.25 -32.04
C ALA A 187 -8.51 13.87 -32.55
N ASP A 188 -9.57 14.45 -31.95
CA ASP A 188 -10.96 14.13 -32.25
C ASP A 188 -11.46 14.78 -33.57
N ASP A 189 -11.17 16.06 -33.76
CA ASP A 189 -11.60 16.84 -34.93
C ASP A 189 -10.51 17.85 -35.34
N PRO A 190 -9.50 17.40 -36.12
CA PRO A 190 -8.38 18.25 -36.51
C PRO A 190 -8.80 19.53 -37.24
N ASP A 191 -9.81 19.42 -38.12
CA ASP A 191 -10.31 20.55 -38.93
C ASP A 191 -11.09 21.54 -38.05
N GLY A 192 -11.96 21.06 -37.17
CA GLY A 192 -12.71 21.89 -36.23
C GLY A 192 -11.80 22.59 -35.22
N TYR A 193 -10.79 21.88 -34.70
CA TYR A 193 -9.81 22.44 -33.79
C TYR A 193 -8.96 23.54 -34.46
N LYS A 194 -8.52 23.31 -35.70
CA LYS A 194 -7.81 24.32 -36.49
C LYS A 194 -8.65 25.56 -36.75
N MET A 195 -9.94 25.36 -37.06
CA MET A 195 -10.86 26.49 -37.24
C MET A 195 -11.07 27.30 -35.95
N LEU A 196 -11.10 26.62 -34.78
CA LEU A 196 -11.33 27.27 -33.49
C LEU A 196 -10.09 27.97 -32.94
N THR A 197 -8.92 27.33 -33.02
CA THR A 197 -7.70 27.77 -32.34
C THR A 197 -6.67 28.41 -33.29
N GLY A 198 -6.78 28.16 -34.59
CA GLY A 198 -5.78 28.52 -35.59
C GLY A 198 -4.58 27.57 -35.65
N PHE A 199 -4.50 26.57 -34.76
CA PHE A 199 -3.45 25.56 -34.72
C PHE A 199 -3.94 24.24 -35.32
N GLY A 200 -3.17 23.61 -36.18
CA GLY A 200 -3.49 22.29 -36.72
C GLY A 200 -2.23 21.55 -37.18
N LEU A 201 -2.40 20.30 -37.62
CA LEU A 201 -1.32 19.46 -38.12
C LEU A 201 -0.86 20.00 -39.48
N GLU A 202 0.15 20.87 -39.50
CA GLU A 202 0.75 21.38 -40.74
C GLU A 202 1.79 20.40 -41.27
N ASN A 203 1.33 19.28 -41.83
CA ASN A 203 2.16 18.23 -42.44
C ASN A 203 3.16 17.51 -41.50
N GLU A 204 3.03 17.65 -40.18
CA GLU A 204 3.78 16.83 -39.23
C GLU A 204 3.08 15.47 -39.08
N GLU A 205 3.76 14.40 -39.50
CA GLU A 205 3.37 13.02 -39.21
C GLU A 205 3.49 12.81 -37.70
N LEU A 206 2.42 12.32 -37.07
CA LEU A 206 2.43 12.00 -35.65
C LEU A 206 3.35 10.79 -35.43
N LYS A 207 4.31 10.90 -34.51
CA LYS A 207 5.33 9.86 -34.30
C LYS A 207 4.70 8.52 -33.99
N HIS A 208 3.60 8.51 -33.22
CA HIS A 208 2.92 7.30 -32.81
C HIS A 208 2.33 6.50 -33.99
N GLU A 209 2.04 7.12 -35.14
CA GLU A 209 1.59 6.41 -36.34
C GLU A 209 2.65 5.43 -36.88
N SER A 210 3.92 5.66 -36.52
CA SER A 210 5.05 4.82 -36.93
C SER A 210 5.45 3.76 -35.90
N TRP A 211 4.85 3.77 -34.70
CA TRP A 211 5.20 2.84 -33.63
C TRP A 211 4.52 1.47 -33.82
N GLU A 212 5.26 0.40 -33.53
CA GLU A 212 4.72 -0.97 -33.58
C GLU A 212 3.73 -1.24 -32.44
N LYS A 213 4.04 -0.71 -31.26
CA LYS A 213 3.18 -0.74 -30.07
C LYS A 213 3.00 0.66 -29.53
N CYS A 214 1.78 0.98 -29.15
CA CYS A 214 1.42 2.28 -28.63
C CYS A 214 0.31 2.13 -27.59
N TYR A 215 0.57 2.61 -26.37
CA TYR A 215 -0.45 2.71 -25.32
C TYR A 215 -1.06 4.11 -25.36
N VAL A 216 -2.39 4.18 -25.28
CA VAL A 216 -3.14 5.44 -25.44
C VAL A 216 -3.78 5.81 -24.11
N PHE A 217 -3.58 7.06 -23.69
CA PHE A 217 -4.13 7.61 -22.45
C PHE A 217 -5.01 8.81 -22.77
N GLU A 218 -6.30 8.66 -22.53
CA GLU A 218 -7.30 9.71 -22.76
C GLU A 218 -7.43 10.62 -21.54
N PRO A 219 -7.63 11.94 -21.74
CA PRO A 219 -8.06 12.85 -20.68
C PRO A 219 -9.32 12.36 -19.97
N LEU A 220 -9.43 12.70 -18.69
CA LEU A 220 -10.61 12.37 -17.90
C LEU A 220 -11.88 12.90 -18.55
N GLU A 221 -12.86 12.02 -18.70
CA GLU A 221 -14.22 12.42 -19.01
C GLU A 221 -14.86 13.12 -17.81
N ALA A 222 -15.95 13.84 -18.07
CA ALA A 222 -16.64 14.59 -17.01
C ALA A 222 -17.14 13.67 -15.88
N PHE A 223 -17.56 12.45 -16.19
CA PHE A 223 -18.02 11.50 -15.17
C PHE A 223 -16.86 10.99 -14.31
N GLU A 224 -15.71 10.66 -14.90
CA GLU A 224 -14.52 10.19 -14.18
C GLU A 224 -13.96 11.29 -13.28
N SER A 225 -13.95 12.52 -13.78
CA SER A 225 -13.58 13.69 -12.98
C SER A 225 -14.53 13.90 -11.79
N PHE A 226 -15.81 13.57 -11.94
CA PHE A 226 -16.80 13.67 -10.88
C PHE A 226 -16.60 12.58 -9.82
N GLU A 227 -16.33 11.33 -10.24
CA GLU A 227 -16.03 10.21 -9.34
C GLU A 227 -14.80 10.51 -8.46
N ILE A 228 -13.74 11.09 -9.03
CA ILE A 228 -12.56 11.50 -8.25
C ILE A 228 -12.91 12.58 -7.21
N MET A 229 -13.82 13.51 -7.55
CA MET A 229 -14.28 14.52 -6.60
C MET A 229 -15.13 13.93 -5.47
N GLU A 230 -15.98 12.95 -5.77
CA GLU A 230 -16.76 12.22 -4.77
C GLU A 230 -15.84 11.42 -3.85
N ALA A 231 -14.92 10.65 -4.41
CA ALA A 231 -13.95 9.88 -3.63
C ALA A 231 -13.10 10.78 -2.71
N PHE A 232 -12.69 11.96 -3.17
CA PHE A 232 -11.99 12.92 -2.32
C PHE A 232 -12.87 13.37 -1.15
N ALA A 233 -14.13 13.73 -1.40
CA ALA A 233 -15.05 14.16 -0.36
C ALA A 233 -15.33 13.04 0.66
N GLU A 234 -15.49 11.80 0.20
CA GLU A 234 -15.73 10.63 1.06
C GLU A 234 -14.53 10.28 1.95
N ASN A 235 -13.30 10.54 1.50
CA ASN A 235 -12.08 10.27 2.26
C ASN A 235 -11.65 11.41 3.22
N MET A 236 -12.49 12.44 3.39
CA MET A 236 -12.22 13.53 4.33
C MET A 236 -12.39 13.08 5.79
N GLU A 237 -11.38 13.35 6.64
CA GLU A 237 -11.45 13.04 8.08
C GLU A 237 -12.46 13.92 8.84
N ASP A 238 -12.65 15.16 8.41
CA ASP A 238 -13.57 16.11 9.03
C ASP A 238 -14.98 15.95 8.44
N GLU A 239 -15.89 15.37 9.23
CA GLU A 239 -17.29 15.13 8.85
C GLU A 239 -18.02 16.41 8.37
N ILE A 240 -17.68 17.59 8.90
CA ILE A 240 -18.31 18.86 8.49
C ILE A 240 -17.84 19.24 7.08
N GLN A 241 -16.54 19.09 6.81
CA GLN A 241 -15.97 19.38 5.50
C GLN A 241 -16.45 18.37 4.45
N GLN A 242 -16.56 17.10 4.83
CA GLN A 242 -17.14 16.03 4.02
C GLN A 242 -18.56 16.37 3.59
N GLU A 243 -19.46 16.70 4.54
CA GLU A 243 -20.85 17.04 4.24
C GLU A 243 -20.96 18.26 3.31
N GLU A 244 -20.11 19.28 3.50
CA GLU A 244 -20.12 20.48 2.65
C GLU A 244 -19.71 20.16 1.20
N LEU A 245 -18.67 19.34 1.01
CA LEU A 245 -18.21 18.93 -0.31
C LEU A 245 -19.24 18.05 -1.03
N LEU A 246 -19.80 17.04 -0.35
CA LEU A 246 -20.83 16.17 -0.91
C LEU A 246 -22.10 16.93 -1.27
N TYR A 247 -22.52 17.88 -0.43
CA TYR A 247 -23.64 18.75 -0.73
C TYR A 247 -23.41 19.52 -2.03
N VAL A 248 -22.20 20.04 -2.23
CA VAL A 248 -21.86 20.83 -3.42
C VAL A 248 -21.83 19.99 -4.69
N LEU A 249 -21.33 18.76 -4.62
CA LEU A 249 -21.27 17.82 -5.73
C LEU A 249 -22.66 17.38 -6.20
N HIS A 250 -23.62 17.20 -5.29
CA HIS A 250 -25.00 16.85 -5.63
C HIS A 250 -25.87 18.02 -6.11
N ASN A 251 -25.29 19.22 -6.26
CA ASN A 251 -26.00 20.44 -6.66
C ASN A 251 -25.58 20.96 -8.04
N LYS A 252 -26.21 22.06 -8.50
CA LYS A 252 -25.93 22.64 -9.82
C LYS A 252 -24.50 23.18 -9.90
N LYS A 253 -23.80 22.87 -11.00
CA LYS A 253 -22.41 23.26 -11.30
C LYS A 253 -21.39 22.65 -10.32
N PRO A 254 -21.37 21.32 -10.19
CA PRO A 254 -20.54 20.63 -9.20
C PRO A 254 -19.07 21.01 -9.29
N PHE A 255 -18.47 20.95 -10.48
CA PHE A 255 -17.04 21.24 -10.70
C PHE A 255 -16.59 22.63 -10.23
N ALA A 256 -17.35 23.68 -10.58
CA ALA A 256 -16.99 25.04 -10.23
C ALA A 256 -17.15 25.29 -8.73
N ASN A 257 -18.28 24.85 -8.17
CA ASN A 257 -18.57 25.06 -6.76
C ASN A 257 -17.64 24.22 -5.86
N PHE A 258 -17.30 23.00 -6.27
CA PHE A 258 -16.37 22.13 -5.54
C PHE A 258 -15.00 22.79 -5.39
N LYS A 259 -14.44 23.32 -6.50
CA LYS A 259 -13.19 24.07 -6.47
C LYS A 259 -13.24 25.27 -5.52
N ASP A 260 -14.34 26.03 -5.55
CA ASP A 260 -14.52 27.18 -4.67
C ASP A 260 -14.56 26.77 -3.19
N VAL A 261 -15.18 25.63 -2.87
CA VAL A 261 -15.29 25.11 -1.49
C VAL A 261 -13.96 24.55 -1.02
N VAL A 262 -13.29 23.71 -1.81
CA VAL A 262 -11.94 23.19 -1.51
C VAL A 262 -10.96 24.34 -1.21
N HIS A 263 -11.01 25.42 -1.99
CA HIS A 263 -10.18 26.60 -1.75
C HIS A 263 -10.55 27.30 -0.43
N LYS A 264 -11.85 27.47 -0.11
CA LYS A 264 -12.29 28.10 1.14
C LYS A 264 -11.91 27.29 2.38
N LEU A 265 -11.95 25.96 2.28
CA LEU A 265 -11.60 25.04 3.36
C LEU A 265 -10.08 24.92 3.55
N GLY A 266 -9.26 25.49 2.65
CA GLY A 266 -7.80 25.35 2.70
C GLY A 266 -7.29 23.98 2.26
N GLN A 267 -8.12 23.19 1.57
CA GLN A 267 -7.85 21.81 1.15
C GLN A 267 -7.28 21.72 -0.27
N SER A 268 -6.80 22.84 -0.85
CA SER A 268 -6.37 22.89 -2.25
C SER A 268 -5.17 21.99 -2.54
N ASP A 269 -4.21 21.93 -1.63
CA ASP A 269 -3.02 21.08 -1.78
C ASP A 269 -3.39 19.59 -1.63
N ASN A 270 -4.23 19.26 -0.65
CA ASN A 270 -4.73 17.90 -0.44
C ASN A 270 -5.55 17.40 -1.63
N TRP A 271 -6.40 18.26 -2.20
CA TRP A 271 -7.13 17.95 -3.44
C TRP A 271 -6.18 17.73 -4.62
N PHE A 272 -5.16 18.59 -4.78
CA PHE A 272 -4.19 18.44 -5.86
C PHE A 272 -3.43 17.11 -5.75
N TYR A 273 -2.96 16.77 -4.55
CA TYR A 273 -2.26 15.52 -4.28
C TYR A 273 -3.16 14.31 -4.55
N PHE A 274 -4.36 14.29 -3.98
CA PHE A 274 -5.33 13.20 -4.16
C PHE A 274 -5.67 12.98 -5.64
N LYS A 275 -5.99 14.06 -6.35
CA LYS A 275 -6.30 13.99 -7.77
C LYS A 275 -5.12 13.48 -8.60
N MET A 276 -3.91 13.96 -8.31
CA MET A 276 -2.71 13.52 -9.03
C MET A 276 -2.47 12.03 -8.82
N LYS A 277 -2.60 11.55 -7.57
CA LYS A 277 -2.50 10.13 -7.26
C LYS A 277 -3.51 9.29 -8.06
N CYS A 278 -4.79 9.66 -8.07
CA CYS A 278 -5.81 8.94 -8.87
C CYS A 278 -5.48 8.90 -10.38
N LEU A 279 -4.88 9.98 -10.90
CA LEU A 279 -4.44 10.03 -12.29
C LEU A 279 -3.24 9.12 -12.55
N GLU A 280 -2.27 9.08 -11.64
CA GLU A 280 -1.15 8.16 -11.72
C GLU A 280 -1.62 6.70 -11.67
N ASP A 281 -2.56 6.36 -10.79
CA ASP A 281 -3.13 5.01 -10.68
C ASP A 281 -3.89 4.61 -11.94
N ARG A 282 -4.61 5.55 -12.56
CA ARG A 282 -5.24 5.33 -13.87
C ARG A 282 -4.20 5.03 -14.96
N VAL A 283 -3.05 5.73 -14.94
CA VAL A 283 -1.95 5.47 -15.87
C VAL A 283 -1.35 4.09 -15.61
N ARG A 284 -1.08 3.75 -14.35
CA ARG A 284 -0.60 2.42 -13.96
C ARG A 284 -1.54 1.32 -14.43
N TYR A 285 -2.84 1.44 -14.14
CA TYR A 285 -3.86 0.49 -14.56
C TYR A 285 -3.91 0.32 -16.08
N THR A 286 -3.79 1.41 -16.85
CA THR A 286 -3.79 1.36 -18.31
C THR A 286 -2.56 0.59 -18.82
N ILE A 287 -1.38 0.86 -18.28
CA ILE A 287 -0.15 0.12 -18.62
C ILE A 287 -0.30 -1.37 -18.25
N TYR A 288 -0.80 -1.65 -17.04
CA TYR A 288 -1.03 -3.01 -16.56
C TYR A 288 -1.94 -3.80 -17.51
N LYS A 289 -3.07 -3.20 -17.90
CA LYS A 289 -4.03 -3.79 -18.83
C LYS A 289 -3.40 -4.11 -20.19
N GLU A 290 -2.64 -3.17 -20.74
CA GLU A 290 -1.97 -3.38 -22.02
C GLU A 290 -0.88 -4.46 -21.95
N LEU A 291 -0.21 -4.62 -20.81
CA LEU A 291 0.81 -5.65 -20.60
C LEU A 291 0.22 -7.05 -20.42
N TYR A 292 -0.86 -7.18 -19.64
CA TYR A 292 -1.30 -8.49 -19.13
C TYR A 292 -2.67 -8.93 -19.63
N GLU A 293 -3.60 -8.01 -19.93
CA GLU A 293 -4.94 -8.38 -20.41
C GLU A 293 -5.01 -8.48 -21.94
N ASN A 294 -4.17 -7.71 -22.65
CA ASN A 294 -4.08 -7.73 -24.11
C ASN A 294 -2.97 -8.65 -24.65
N ALA A 295 -2.21 -9.32 -23.78
CA ALA A 295 -1.24 -10.32 -24.18
C ALA A 295 -1.96 -11.54 -24.78
N GLU A 296 -1.68 -11.86 -26.05
CA GLU A 296 -2.11 -13.15 -26.62
C GLU A 296 -1.62 -14.27 -25.69
N PRO A 297 -2.46 -15.28 -25.40
CA PRO A 297 -2.01 -16.41 -24.60
C PRO A 297 -0.76 -17.00 -25.28
N PRO A 298 0.29 -17.37 -24.51
CA PRO A 298 1.48 -17.95 -25.10
C PRO A 298 1.05 -19.15 -25.94
N GLY A 299 1.27 -19.06 -27.26
CA GLY A 299 0.96 -20.14 -28.17
C GLY A 299 1.63 -21.42 -27.68
N ASP A 300 0.88 -22.52 -27.68
CA ASP A 300 1.34 -23.86 -27.30
C ASP A 300 2.59 -24.27 -28.10
N SER A 301 3.76 -23.81 -27.69
CA SER A 301 5.05 -24.26 -28.19
C SER A 301 6.13 -23.86 -27.19
N GLU A 302 6.32 -24.76 -26.22
CA GLU A 302 7.59 -25.17 -25.61
C GLU A 302 7.40 -25.46 -24.11
N LEU A 303 6.67 -26.54 -23.82
CA LEU A 303 6.99 -27.33 -22.64
C LEU A 303 8.12 -28.28 -23.06
N PRO A 304 9.35 -28.14 -22.52
CA PRO A 304 10.36 -29.16 -22.71
C PRO A 304 9.92 -30.45 -22.01
N SER A 305 9.99 -31.53 -22.80
CA SER A 305 9.69 -32.93 -22.45
C SER A 305 10.47 -33.46 -21.26
#